data_AF-A0AAN6YZR1-F1
#
_entry.id   AF-A0AAN6YZR1-F1
#
_cell.length_a   1.000
_cell.length_b   1.000
_cell.length_c   1.000
_cell.angle_alpha   90.00
_cell.angle_beta   90.00
_cell.angle_gamma   90.00
#
_symmetry.space_group_name_H-M   'P 1'
#
loop_
_entity.id
_entity.type
_entity.pdbx_description
1 polymer ?
#
loop_
_entity_poly.entity_id
_entity_poly.type
_entity_poly.pdbx_seq_one_letter_code
_entity_poly.pdbx_strand_id
1 'polypeptide(L)'
;MNRLVLALLPVAFAAPALQLAAGTKAINVVLQINKATSEAAIDVLDENKSTVFAHSCSRTLASGSFASSPLAFTVNEQGAGTLSVGPQTYTIHDQVEYSGGIVCGRVASPGEVVVSCQVPVPSSLQLHSLNKRDLQDCFPHGPVELSKVVEALESEGAVTSANDTVSSVTETQDVAADAADKRQYNPCSIWSSATIMVGNGNPHQNPLHIQLSEPMQCGQSSCEVGYSQARSFTVGWTASLSAAQWISGGFSVESTIETGNQHVCHGQAHEYFAIWKNQAQTAYTVQNALYNACTGMHPSGSHFVMWSPNRDNRGGNYYCVYGRQYVRWIGDRWLDTAPHTPGGPP
;
A
#
# COMPACT_ATOMS: atom_id res chain seq x y z
N MET A 1 -71.79 -22.10 -1.15
CA MET A 1 -70.51 -21.53 -0.67
C MET A 1 -69.44 -21.87 -1.70
N ASN A 2 -69.25 -21.02 -2.72
CA ASN A 2 -68.21 -21.19 -3.75
C ASN A 2 -67.00 -20.31 -3.37
N ARG A 3 -65.83 -20.92 -3.18
CA ARG A 3 -64.57 -20.20 -2.99
C ARG A 3 -63.86 -20.06 -4.34
N LEU A 4 -63.76 -18.82 -4.81
CA LEU A 4 -62.93 -18.43 -5.95
C LEU A 4 -61.48 -18.27 -5.45
N VAL A 5 -60.54 -19.06 -5.98
CA VAL A 5 -59.10 -18.91 -5.71
C VAL A 5 -58.49 -18.11 -6.86
N LEU A 6 -58.06 -16.89 -6.56
CA LEU A 6 -57.34 -16.01 -7.48
C LEU A 6 -55.86 -16.44 -7.51
N ALA A 7 -55.39 -16.98 -8.63
CA ALA A 7 -53.98 -17.29 -8.84
C ALA A 7 -53.24 -16.02 -9.30
N LEU A 8 -52.37 -15.49 -8.43
CA LEU A 8 -51.42 -14.43 -8.78
C LEU A 8 -50.20 -15.08 -9.46
N LEU A 9 -49.99 -14.75 -10.74
CA LEU A 9 -48.77 -15.11 -11.47
C LEU A 9 -47.61 -14.23 -10.95
N PRO A 10 -46.42 -14.80 -10.67
CA PRO A 10 -45.25 -14.00 -10.38
C PRO A 10 -44.77 -13.34 -11.68
N VAL A 11 -44.79 -12.01 -11.72
CA VAL A 11 -44.07 -11.24 -12.72
C VAL A 11 -42.59 -11.36 -12.39
N ALA A 12 -41.90 -12.27 -13.07
CA ALA A 12 -40.45 -12.35 -13.02
C ALA A 12 -39.88 -11.09 -13.70
N PHE A 13 -39.39 -10.15 -12.88
CA PHE A 13 -38.50 -9.10 -13.38
C PHE A 13 -37.21 -9.78 -13.85
N ALA A 14 -37.06 -9.94 -15.16
CA ALA A 14 -35.77 -10.22 -15.76
C ALA A 14 -34.86 -9.02 -15.44
N ALA A 15 -33.92 -9.22 -14.53
CA ALA A 15 -32.80 -8.30 -14.38
C ALA A 15 -32.13 -8.16 -15.76
N PRO A 16 -31.87 -6.94 -16.26
CA PRO A 16 -31.10 -6.77 -17.48
C PRO A 16 -29.71 -7.31 -17.20
N ALA A 17 -29.45 -8.54 -17.63
CA ALA A 17 -28.10 -9.04 -17.75
C ALA A 17 -27.37 -8.08 -18.70
N LEU A 18 -26.28 -7.49 -18.22
CA LEU A 18 -25.30 -6.76 -19.02
C LEU A 18 -25.00 -7.56 -20.29
N GLN A 19 -25.64 -7.18 -21.40
CA GLN A 19 -25.15 -7.52 -22.71
C GLN A 19 -23.93 -6.64 -22.92
N LEU A 20 -22.77 -7.12 -22.44
CA LEU A 20 -21.49 -6.73 -23.01
C LEU A 20 -21.66 -6.88 -24.52
N ALA A 21 -21.67 -5.74 -25.23
CA ALA A 21 -21.70 -5.74 -26.68
C ALA A 21 -20.56 -6.65 -27.14
N ALA A 22 -20.90 -7.71 -27.88
CA ALA A 22 -19.91 -8.64 -28.43
C ALA A 22 -18.88 -7.82 -29.22
N GLY A 23 -17.65 -7.67 -28.69
CA GLY A 23 -16.58 -6.90 -29.33
C GLY A 23 -15.96 -5.76 -28.51
N THR A 24 -15.97 -5.81 -27.17
CA THR A 24 -15.11 -4.94 -26.32
C THR A 24 -14.08 -5.76 -25.55
N LYS A 25 -12.93 -5.15 -25.26
CA LYS A 25 -11.89 -5.66 -24.36
C LYS A 25 -11.65 -4.66 -23.23
N ALA A 26 -11.36 -5.13 -22.03
CA ALA A 26 -11.00 -4.27 -20.91
C ALA A 26 -9.50 -3.95 -20.96
N ILE A 27 -9.15 -2.69 -20.70
CA ILE A 27 -7.78 -2.23 -20.50
C ILE A 27 -7.69 -1.45 -19.19
N ASN A 28 -6.50 -1.35 -18.63
CA ASN A 28 -6.24 -0.47 -17.50
C ASN A 28 -5.59 0.82 -18.00
N VAL A 29 -6.12 1.96 -17.60
CA VAL A 29 -5.54 3.27 -17.87
C VAL A 29 -5.12 3.87 -16.54
N VAL A 30 -3.82 4.09 -16.38
CA VAL A 30 -3.21 4.62 -15.15
C VAL A 30 -2.68 6.01 -15.42
N LEU A 31 -3.09 6.98 -14.63
CA LEU A 31 -2.53 8.33 -14.58
C LEU A 31 -1.67 8.45 -13.32
N GLN A 32 -0.45 8.96 -13.48
CA GLN A 32 0.44 9.34 -12.40
C GLN A 32 0.71 10.84 -12.48
N ILE A 33 0.69 11.56 -11.36
CA ILE A 33 1.01 12.99 -11.28
C ILE A 33 1.95 13.22 -10.11
N ASN A 34 3.09 13.85 -10.39
CA ASN A 34 3.92 14.49 -9.37
C ASN A 34 3.43 15.94 -9.19
N LYS A 35 2.92 16.26 -8.00
CA LYS A 35 2.34 17.59 -7.72
C LYS A 35 3.40 18.68 -7.59
N ALA A 36 4.60 18.33 -7.14
CA ALA A 36 5.67 19.30 -6.94
C ALA A 36 6.22 19.81 -8.28
N THR A 37 6.37 18.93 -9.26
CA THR A 37 6.91 19.27 -10.60
C THR A 37 5.81 19.48 -11.65
N SER A 38 4.56 19.13 -11.33
CA SER A 38 3.44 19.07 -12.28
C SER A 38 3.65 18.09 -13.44
N GLU A 39 4.65 17.21 -13.34
CA GLU A 39 4.87 16.12 -14.29
C GLU A 39 3.74 15.10 -14.19
N ALA A 40 3.39 14.50 -15.33
CA ALA A 40 2.35 13.49 -15.40
C ALA A 40 2.73 12.40 -16.40
N ALA A 41 2.24 11.20 -16.15
CA ALA A 41 2.35 10.08 -17.06
C ALA A 41 1.01 9.36 -17.20
N ILE A 42 0.69 8.92 -18.41
CA ILE A 42 -0.41 8.00 -18.68
C ILE A 42 0.20 6.70 -19.19
N ASP A 43 -0.16 5.60 -18.56
CA ASP A 43 0.11 4.25 -19.03
C ASP A 43 -1.21 3.55 -19.38
N VAL A 44 -1.22 2.91 -20.54
CA VAL A 44 -2.30 2.00 -20.94
C VAL A 44 -1.77 0.60 -20.87
N LEU A 45 -2.38 -0.25 -20.05
CA LEU A 45 -1.97 -1.61 -19.82
C LEU A 45 -3.07 -2.61 -20.19
N ASP A 46 -2.68 -3.88 -20.33
CA ASP A 46 -3.60 -5.00 -20.37
C ASP A 46 -4.38 -5.15 -19.07
N GLU A 47 -5.36 -6.05 -19.09
CA GLU A 47 -6.23 -6.34 -17.94
C GLU A 47 -5.43 -6.78 -16.70
N ASN A 48 -4.32 -7.49 -16.91
CA ASN A 48 -3.44 -7.97 -15.84
C ASN A 48 -2.30 -7.00 -15.48
N LYS A 49 -2.24 -5.82 -16.11
CA LYS A 49 -1.19 -4.79 -15.88
C LYS A 49 0.25 -5.28 -16.12
N SER A 50 0.39 -6.34 -16.90
CA SER A 50 1.66 -6.96 -17.23
C SER A 50 2.35 -6.26 -18.40
N THR A 51 1.54 -5.79 -19.36
CA THR A 51 1.97 -5.34 -20.68
C THR A 51 1.48 -3.92 -20.91
N VAL A 52 2.40 -3.03 -21.31
CA VAL A 52 2.09 -1.63 -21.65
C VAL A 52 1.79 -1.55 -23.15
N PHE A 53 0.67 -0.96 -23.52
CA PHE A 53 0.26 -0.73 -24.91
C PHE A 53 0.47 0.70 -25.39
N ALA A 54 0.41 1.66 -24.47
CA ALA A 54 0.66 3.06 -24.79
C ALA A 54 1.17 3.80 -23.56
N HIS A 55 1.92 4.86 -23.80
CA HIS A 55 2.57 5.66 -22.78
C HIS A 55 2.66 7.11 -23.22
N SER A 56 2.47 8.06 -22.31
CA SER A 56 2.61 9.50 -22.56
C SER A 56 3.07 10.24 -21.31
N CYS A 57 4.07 11.12 -21.44
CA CYS A 57 4.49 12.04 -20.38
C CYS A 57 3.61 13.30 -20.30
N SER A 58 2.29 13.11 -20.32
CA SER A 58 1.33 14.19 -20.14
C SER A 58 0.01 13.66 -19.59
N ARG A 59 -0.94 14.56 -19.33
CA ARG A 59 -2.32 14.21 -18.95
C ARG A 59 -3.21 13.85 -20.15
N THR A 60 -2.65 13.78 -21.35
CA THR A 60 -3.35 13.45 -22.59
C THR A 60 -2.54 12.48 -23.45
N LEU A 61 -3.16 11.40 -23.89
CA LEU A 61 -2.59 10.46 -24.85
C LEU A 61 -3.38 10.55 -26.16
N ALA A 62 -2.79 11.19 -27.18
CA ALA A 62 -3.39 11.38 -28.50
C ALA A 62 -2.51 10.80 -29.63
N SER A 63 -1.70 9.79 -29.33
CA SER A 63 -0.74 9.18 -30.25
C SER A 63 -0.98 7.68 -30.42
N GLY A 64 -0.33 7.07 -31.42
CA GLY A 64 -0.41 5.64 -31.70
C GLY A 64 -1.84 5.16 -31.93
N SER A 65 -2.22 4.07 -31.27
CA SER A 65 -3.57 3.50 -31.34
C SER A 65 -4.67 4.45 -30.85
N PHE A 66 -4.33 5.50 -30.09
CA PHE A 66 -5.28 6.45 -29.51
C PHE A 66 -5.35 7.78 -30.29
N ALA A 67 -4.75 7.88 -31.47
CA ALA A 67 -4.79 9.10 -32.29
C ALA A 67 -6.22 9.53 -32.70
N SER A 68 -7.10 8.57 -33.01
CA SER A 68 -8.51 8.84 -33.36
C SER A 68 -9.44 8.93 -32.15
N SER A 69 -8.99 8.52 -30.98
CA SER A 69 -9.79 8.46 -29.76
C SER A 69 -8.87 8.73 -28.57
N PRO A 70 -8.47 10.01 -28.39
CA PRO A 70 -7.49 10.38 -27.39
C PRO A 70 -8.00 10.11 -25.97
N LEU A 71 -7.08 9.74 -25.08
CA LEU A 71 -7.34 9.69 -23.65
C LEU A 71 -6.95 11.02 -23.02
N ALA A 72 -7.80 11.58 -22.15
CA ALA A 72 -7.47 12.81 -21.44
C ALA A 72 -8.02 12.78 -20.01
N PHE A 73 -7.16 13.07 -19.04
CA PHE A 73 -7.54 13.17 -17.63
C PHE A 73 -7.67 14.64 -17.21
N THR A 74 -8.81 14.97 -16.59
CA THR A 74 -9.03 16.25 -15.91
C THR A 74 -9.31 15.99 -14.45
N VAL A 75 -8.30 16.12 -13.59
CA VAL A 75 -8.37 15.75 -12.18
C VAL A 75 -7.91 16.87 -11.24
N ASN A 76 -8.51 16.92 -10.06
CA ASN A 76 -8.10 17.80 -8.97
C ASN A 76 -6.91 17.22 -8.17
N GLU A 77 -6.52 17.89 -7.09
CA GLU A 77 -5.39 17.47 -6.24
C GLU A 77 -5.59 16.11 -5.57
N GLN A 78 -6.83 15.64 -5.39
CA GLN A 78 -7.08 14.32 -4.85
C GLN A 78 -7.16 13.27 -5.96
N GLY A 79 -7.24 13.67 -7.23
CA GLY A 79 -7.44 12.78 -8.37
C GLY A 79 -8.89 12.57 -8.75
N ALA A 80 -9.84 13.26 -8.10
CA ALA A 80 -11.24 13.27 -8.51
C ALA A 80 -11.42 14.14 -9.76
N GLY A 81 -12.32 13.74 -10.64
CA GLY A 81 -12.55 14.42 -11.91
C GLY A 81 -13.03 13.47 -12.99
N THR A 82 -12.52 13.62 -14.21
CA THR A 82 -12.99 12.86 -15.37
C THR A 82 -11.86 12.26 -16.21
N LEU A 83 -12.18 11.16 -16.88
CA LEU A 83 -11.40 10.53 -17.94
C LEU A 83 -12.21 10.58 -19.23
N SER A 84 -11.67 11.23 -20.25
CA SER A 84 -12.25 11.24 -21.60
C SER A 84 -11.58 10.20 -22.48
N VAL A 85 -12.36 9.47 -23.26
CA VAL A 85 -11.93 8.46 -24.24
C VAL A 85 -12.60 8.80 -25.57
N GLY A 86 -11.89 9.54 -26.42
CA GLY A 86 -12.48 10.13 -27.61
C GLY A 86 -13.65 11.06 -27.24
N PRO A 87 -14.88 10.82 -27.74
CA PRO A 87 -16.04 11.66 -27.43
C PRO A 87 -16.72 11.30 -26.09
N GLN A 88 -16.37 10.17 -25.47
CA GLN A 88 -17.00 9.73 -24.23
C GLN A 88 -16.25 10.28 -23.02
N THR A 89 -16.99 10.73 -22.01
CA THR A 89 -16.42 11.23 -20.76
C THR A 89 -16.98 10.45 -19.60
N TYR A 90 -16.08 9.92 -18.78
CA TYR A 90 -16.40 9.15 -17.59
C TYR A 90 -15.99 9.91 -16.33
N THR A 91 -16.78 9.78 -15.28
CA THR A 91 -16.40 10.27 -13.95
C THR A 91 -15.47 9.27 -13.28
N ILE A 92 -14.41 9.75 -12.64
CA ILE A 92 -13.51 8.90 -11.85
C ILE A 92 -14.24 8.49 -10.58
N HIS A 93 -14.78 7.28 -10.59
CA HIS A 93 -15.52 6.69 -9.47
C HIS A 93 -15.38 5.16 -9.48
N ASP A 94 -15.47 4.54 -8.31
CA ASP A 94 -15.38 3.08 -8.13
C ASP A 94 -16.67 2.32 -8.47
N GLN A 95 -17.75 3.03 -8.75
CA GLN A 95 -19.06 2.43 -9.04
C GLN A 95 -19.48 2.81 -10.44
N VAL A 96 -19.90 1.79 -11.19
CA VAL A 96 -20.26 1.92 -12.61
C VAL A 96 -21.44 2.86 -12.83
N GLU A 97 -22.36 2.96 -11.86
CA GLU A 97 -23.53 3.84 -11.97
C GLU A 97 -23.14 5.33 -11.93
N TYR A 98 -22.12 5.68 -11.15
CA TYR A 98 -21.66 7.06 -11.00
C TYR A 98 -20.57 7.44 -12.01
N SER A 99 -19.78 6.47 -12.48
CA SER A 99 -18.70 6.69 -13.44
C SER A 99 -19.16 6.80 -14.89
N GLY A 100 -20.36 6.30 -15.21
CA GLY A 100 -20.85 6.18 -16.58
C GLY A 100 -20.38 4.92 -17.30
N GLY A 101 -20.05 3.84 -16.55
CA GLY A 101 -19.75 2.52 -17.10
C GLY A 101 -18.30 2.05 -17.01
N ILE A 102 -17.47 2.70 -16.20
CA ILE A 102 -16.10 2.26 -15.89
C ILE A 102 -15.90 2.06 -14.39
N VAL A 103 -14.78 1.46 -13.98
CA VAL A 103 -14.42 1.38 -12.55
C VAL A 103 -13.07 2.03 -12.38
N CYS A 104 -13.01 3.07 -11.55
CA CYS A 104 -11.77 3.76 -11.22
C CYS A 104 -11.52 3.73 -9.72
N GLY A 105 -10.25 3.73 -9.35
CA GLY A 105 -9.82 4.04 -8.00
C GLY A 105 -8.65 5.01 -8.06
N ARG A 106 -8.35 5.63 -6.92
CA ARG A 106 -7.26 6.60 -6.84
C ARG A 106 -6.58 6.59 -5.48
N VAL A 107 -5.31 6.94 -5.48
CA VAL A 107 -4.49 7.14 -4.29
C VAL A 107 -3.86 8.52 -4.39
N ALA A 108 -3.94 9.31 -3.32
CA ALA A 108 -3.42 10.68 -3.31
C ALA A 108 -2.69 10.98 -2.01
N SER A 109 -1.49 11.53 -2.12
CA SER A 109 -0.72 12.09 -1.01
C SER A 109 -0.56 13.60 -1.21
N PRO A 110 0.05 14.34 -0.28
CA PRO A 110 0.38 15.75 -0.52
C PRO A 110 1.30 15.99 -1.73
N GLY A 111 2.13 15.00 -2.12
CA GLY A 111 3.10 15.13 -3.21
C GLY A 111 2.67 14.49 -4.53
N GLU A 112 1.76 13.53 -4.52
CA GLU A 112 1.49 12.66 -5.68
C GLU A 112 0.01 12.29 -5.80
N VAL A 113 -0.41 11.95 -7.02
CA VAL A 113 -1.71 11.32 -7.31
C VAL A 113 -1.50 10.17 -8.28
N VAL A 114 -2.16 9.05 -8.01
CA VAL A 114 -2.31 7.96 -8.99
C VAL A 114 -3.79 7.65 -9.15
N VAL A 115 -4.27 7.61 -10.39
CA VAL A 115 -5.62 7.18 -10.76
C VAL A 115 -5.50 5.94 -11.64
N SER A 116 -6.27 4.91 -11.36
CA SER A 116 -6.26 3.64 -12.08
C SER A 116 -7.71 3.30 -12.46
N CYS A 117 -7.98 3.21 -13.76
CA CYS A 117 -9.31 2.98 -14.31
C CYS A 117 -9.34 1.76 -15.23
N GLN A 118 -10.33 0.89 -15.06
CA GLN A 118 -10.65 -0.18 -16.00
C GLN A 118 -11.63 0.35 -17.06
N VAL A 119 -11.19 0.41 -18.31
CA VAL A 119 -11.91 1.04 -19.42
C VAL A 119 -12.22 0.01 -20.50
N PRO A 120 -13.48 -0.11 -20.95
CA PRO A 120 -13.82 -0.93 -22.11
C PRO A 120 -13.42 -0.19 -23.40
N VAL A 121 -12.66 -0.87 -24.26
CA VAL A 121 -12.33 -0.37 -25.60
C VAL A 121 -12.80 -1.36 -26.67
N PRO A 122 -13.10 -0.90 -27.90
CA PRO A 122 -13.47 -1.79 -28.98
C PRO A 122 -12.38 -2.84 -29.25
N SER A 123 -12.76 -4.10 -29.47
CA SER A 123 -11.82 -5.17 -29.83
C SER A 123 -11.13 -4.91 -31.17
N SER A 124 -11.72 -4.08 -32.03
CA SER A 124 -11.12 -3.61 -33.28
C SER A 124 -9.92 -2.66 -33.08
N LEU A 125 -9.75 -2.10 -31.88
CA LEU A 125 -8.60 -1.27 -31.55
C LEU A 125 -7.33 -2.11 -31.49
N GLN A 126 -6.48 -1.97 -32.50
CA GLN A 126 -5.19 -2.66 -32.55
C GLN A 126 -4.25 -2.05 -31.52
N LEU A 127 -3.98 -2.79 -30.43
CA LEU A 127 -3.04 -2.40 -29.40
C LEU A 127 -1.76 -3.22 -29.59
N HIS A 128 -0.64 -2.54 -29.69
CA HIS A 128 0.67 -3.16 -29.85
C HIS A 128 1.42 -3.01 -28.53
N SER A 129 2.08 -4.08 -28.08
CA SER A 129 2.92 -4.02 -26.88
C SER A 129 4.07 -3.05 -27.11
N LEU A 130 4.33 -2.20 -26.12
CA LEU A 130 5.54 -1.42 -26.01
C LEU A 130 6.55 -2.18 -25.17
N ASN A 131 7.83 -1.96 -25.47
CA ASN A 131 8.92 -2.48 -24.66
C ASN A 131 9.18 -1.52 -23.50
N LYS A 132 9.19 -2.02 -22.26
CA LYS A 132 9.41 -1.20 -21.06
C LYS A 132 10.72 -0.41 -21.11
N ARG A 133 11.74 -0.91 -21.81
CA ARG A 133 13.04 -0.23 -21.95
C ARG A 133 13.02 0.98 -22.88
N ASP A 134 12.02 1.06 -23.76
CA ASP A 134 11.89 2.12 -24.76
C ASP A 134 10.90 3.20 -24.30
N LEU A 135 10.33 3.06 -23.10
CA LEU A 135 9.45 4.06 -22.51
C LEU A 135 10.27 5.27 -22.08
N GLN A 136 9.79 6.46 -22.43
CA GLN A 136 10.37 7.71 -22.01
C GLN A 136 10.24 7.86 -20.49
N ASP A 137 11.29 8.36 -19.84
CA ASP A 137 11.18 8.75 -18.43
C ASP A 137 10.38 10.05 -18.31
N CYS A 138 9.22 9.98 -17.68
CA CYS A 138 8.34 11.13 -17.44
C CYS A 138 8.60 11.84 -16.12
N PHE A 139 9.44 11.27 -15.24
CA PHE A 139 9.71 11.78 -13.91
C PHE A 139 11.22 11.90 -13.64
N PRO A 140 11.95 12.70 -14.44
CA PRO A 140 13.40 12.88 -14.30
C PRO A 140 13.81 13.47 -12.94
N HIS A 141 12.87 14.08 -12.21
CA HIS A 141 13.09 14.72 -10.91
C HIS A 141 12.74 13.85 -9.71
N GLY A 142 12.42 12.58 -9.92
CA GLY A 142 12.26 11.60 -8.86
C GLY A 142 11.05 10.69 -9.08
N PRO A 143 11.12 9.44 -8.60
CA PRO A 143 10.06 8.46 -8.80
C PRO A 143 8.75 8.85 -8.11
N VAL A 144 7.63 8.41 -8.68
CA VAL A 144 6.30 8.48 -8.07
C VAL A 144 6.08 7.19 -7.27
N GLU A 145 6.11 7.27 -5.95
CA GLU A 145 6.05 6.10 -5.06
C GLU A 145 4.63 5.55 -4.88
N LEU A 146 3.59 6.36 -5.09
CA LEU A 146 2.19 5.90 -4.97
C LEU A 146 1.78 4.87 -6.04
N SER A 147 2.52 4.77 -7.15
CA SER A 147 2.26 3.76 -8.19
C SER A 147 2.35 2.34 -7.62
N LYS A 148 3.40 2.08 -6.83
CA LYS A 148 3.63 0.80 -6.13
C LYS A 148 2.55 0.52 -5.08
N VAL A 149 2.02 1.57 -4.45
CA VAL A 149 0.91 1.45 -3.50
C VAL A 149 -0.36 0.96 -4.21
N VAL A 150 -0.66 1.52 -5.38
CA VAL A 150 -1.80 1.06 -6.19
C VAL A 150 -1.60 -0.39 -6.63
N GLU A 151 -0.42 -0.76 -7.11
CA GLU A 151 -0.10 -2.15 -7.48
C GLU A 151 -0.29 -3.12 -6.31
N ALA A 152 0.18 -2.75 -5.12
CA ALA A 152 0.01 -3.56 -3.90
C ALA A 152 -1.47 -3.70 -3.51
N LEU A 153 -2.26 -2.62 -3.57
CA LEU A 153 -3.70 -2.62 -3.25
C LEU A 153 -4.53 -3.41 -4.27
N GLU A 154 -4.03 -3.56 -5.50
CA GLU A 154 -4.67 -4.35 -6.55
C GLU A 154 -4.29 -5.84 -6.48
N SER A 155 -3.14 -6.18 -5.88
CA SER A 155 -2.75 -7.56 -5.66
C SER A 155 -3.60 -8.23 -4.58
N GLU A 156 -4.36 -9.28 -4.95
CA GLU A 156 -5.08 -10.12 -3.98
C GLU A 156 -4.07 -10.80 -3.05
N GLY A 157 -4.08 -10.43 -1.76
CA GLY A 157 -3.27 -11.07 -0.72
C GLY A 157 -2.17 -10.23 -0.09
N ALA A 158 -1.99 -8.94 -0.45
CA ALA A 158 -1.00 -8.08 0.21
C ALA A 158 -1.31 -7.79 1.69
N VAL A 159 -2.54 -8.03 2.16
CA VAL A 159 -3.03 -7.53 3.44
C VAL A 159 -3.19 -8.67 4.45
N THR A 160 -2.50 -8.53 5.59
CA THR A 160 -2.35 -9.42 6.77
C THR A 160 -1.28 -10.53 6.72
N SER A 161 -0.10 -10.22 7.28
CA SER A 161 0.56 -10.96 8.38
C SER A 161 1.91 -10.32 8.71
N ALA A 162 1.92 -9.20 9.43
CA ALA A 162 2.88 -9.14 10.52
C ALA A 162 2.17 -9.85 11.66
N ASN A 163 2.57 -11.09 11.95
CA ASN A 163 2.13 -11.75 13.18
C ASN A 163 2.22 -10.71 14.30
N ASP A 164 1.12 -10.54 15.04
CA ASP A 164 1.13 -10.07 16.42
C ASP A 164 1.92 -11.09 17.28
N THR A 165 3.15 -11.41 16.90
CA THR A 165 4.20 -11.67 17.87
C THR A 165 4.63 -10.32 18.39
N VAL A 166 3.73 -9.73 19.19
CA VAL A 166 4.16 -9.02 20.40
C VAL A 166 5.08 -10.01 21.10
N SER A 167 6.38 -9.94 20.82
CA SER A 167 7.37 -10.44 21.76
C SER A 167 7.29 -9.50 22.93
N SER A 168 6.31 -9.76 23.80
CA SER A 168 6.39 -9.36 25.18
C SER A 168 7.61 -10.10 25.70
N VAL A 169 8.76 -9.44 25.60
CA VAL A 169 9.85 -9.77 26.51
C VAL A 169 9.23 -9.50 27.87
N THR A 170 8.79 -10.57 28.51
CA THR A 170 8.47 -10.54 29.92
C THR A 170 9.77 -10.09 30.56
N GLU A 171 9.83 -8.86 31.05
CA GLU A 171 10.84 -8.48 32.03
C GLU A 171 10.78 -9.58 33.09
N THR A 172 11.82 -10.41 33.12
CA THR A 172 11.95 -11.44 34.13
C THR A 172 11.94 -10.73 35.47
N GLN A 173 10.79 -10.78 36.15
CA GLN A 173 10.65 -10.41 37.55
C GLN A 173 11.75 -11.12 38.33
N ASP A 174 12.46 -10.32 39.12
CA ASP A 174 13.40 -10.76 40.12
C ASP A 174 12.84 -11.95 40.91
N VAL A 175 13.35 -13.14 40.61
CA VAL A 175 13.18 -14.28 41.50
C VAL A 175 14.05 -13.97 42.71
N ALA A 176 13.41 -13.62 43.81
CA ALA A 176 14.03 -13.52 45.12
C ALA A 176 14.87 -14.80 45.36
N ALA A 177 16.19 -14.64 45.24
CA ALA A 177 17.14 -15.69 45.54
C ALA A 177 17.16 -15.88 47.06
N ASP A 178 16.46 -16.93 47.49
CA ASP A 178 16.54 -17.46 48.84
C ASP A 178 17.99 -17.83 49.15
N ALA A 179 18.44 -17.41 50.32
CA ALA A 179 19.84 -17.38 50.70
C ALA A 179 20.36 -18.79 51.04
N ALA A 180 21.02 -19.47 50.09
CA ALA A 180 22.04 -20.49 50.39
C ALA A 180 22.73 -21.06 49.12
N ASP A 181 23.73 -20.34 48.59
CA ASP A 181 25.01 -20.95 48.16
C ASP A 181 25.96 -19.85 47.66
N LYS A 182 26.93 -19.46 48.49
CA LYS A 182 28.14 -18.77 48.01
C LYS A 182 29.05 -19.82 47.33
N ARG A 183 28.59 -20.41 46.23
CA ARG A 183 29.46 -21.16 45.32
C ARG A 183 30.01 -20.19 44.30
N GLN A 184 31.32 -20.30 44.06
CA GLN A 184 32.13 -19.42 43.24
C GLN A 184 31.40 -19.02 41.94
N TYR A 185 30.98 -17.76 41.87
CA TYR A 185 30.45 -17.15 40.65
C TYR A 185 31.59 -17.13 39.63
N ASN A 186 31.60 -18.10 38.71
CA ASN A 186 32.48 -18.06 37.55
C ASN A 186 31.71 -17.39 36.40
N PRO A 187 32.06 -16.14 36.03
CA PRO A 187 31.40 -15.46 34.92
C PRO A 187 31.55 -16.21 33.58
N CYS A 188 32.49 -17.16 33.47
CA CYS A 188 32.67 -18.00 32.29
C CYS A 188 31.64 -19.13 32.15
N SER A 189 30.82 -19.45 33.16
CA SER A 189 29.84 -20.54 33.07
C SER A 189 28.43 -20.09 32.65
N ILE A 190 28.20 -18.78 32.53
CA ILE A 190 26.90 -18.21 32.17
C ILE A 190 26.91 -17.87 30.68
N TRP A 191 25.89 -18.33 29.97
CA TRP A 191 25.63 -17.98 28.58
C TRP A 191 24.33 -17.18 28.51
N SER A 192 24.35 -16.04 27.83
CA SER A 192 23.14 -15.25 27.56
C SER A 192 22.87 -15.16 26.06
N SER A 193 21.60 -15.18 25.68
CA SER A 193 21.19 -14.98 24.30
C SER A 193 21.36 -13.52 23.91
N ALA A 194 21.83 -13.27 22.70
CA ALA A 194 21.97 -11.95 22.12
C ALA A 194 21.57 -11.98 20.63
N THR A 195 21.33 -10.80 20.09
CA THR A 195 21.26 -10.55 18.65
C THR A 195 22.47 -9.69 18.27
N ILE A 196 23.13 -10.00 17.17
CA ILE A 196 24.28 -9.27 16.63
C ILE A 196 24.05 -8.91 15.15
N MET A 197 24.69 -7.83 14.70
CA MET A 197 24.65 -7.43 13.29
C MET A 197 25.54 -8.33 12.44
N VAL A 198 25.07 -8.64 11.23
CA VAL A 198 25.85 -9.34 10.21
C VAL A 198 26.52 -8.32 9.30
N GLY A 199 27.85 -8.23 9.32
CA GLY A 199 28.59 -7.28 8.50
C GLY A 199 28.19 -5.83 8.80
N ASN A 200 27.74 -5.10 7.77
CA ASN A 200 27.17 -3.76 7.90
C ASN A 200 25.64 -3.74 8.00
N GLY A 201 25.00 -4.91 8.14
CA GLY A 201 23.55 -5.06 8.19
C GLY A 201 22.83 -4.91 6.85
N ASN A 202 23.49 -4.48 5.76
CA ASN A 202 22.85 -4.20 4.47
C ASN A 202 21.50 -3.45 4.60
N PRO A 203 21.51 -2.23 5.18
CA PRO A 203 20.28 -1.55 5.56
C PRO A 203 19.48 -1.14 4.33
N HIS A 204 18.15 -1.22 4.41
CA HIS A 204 17.22 -0.79 3.35
C HIS A 204 15.94 -0.20 3.93
N GLN A 205 15.25 0.67 3.19
CA GLN A 205 13.94 1.20 3.59
C GLN A 205 12.82 0.30 3.09
N ASN A 206 11.96 -0.14 4.01
CA ASN A 206 10.79 -0.97 3.74
C ASN A 206 9.56 -0.36 4.42
N PRO A 207 8.77 0.48 3.74
CA PRO A 207 7.63 1.12 4.39
C PRO A 207 6.60 0.09 4.85
N LEU A 208 6.08 0.27 6.07
CA LEU A 208 4.88 -0.40 6.56
C LEU A 208 3.68 0.47 6.22
N HIS A 209 2.78 -0.03 5.39
CA HIS A 209 1.54 0.66 5.06
C HIS A 209 0.43 0.21 5.99
N ILE A 210 -0.32 1.15 6.57
CA ILE A 210 -1.40 0.86 7.53
C ILE A 210 -2.60 1.79 7.31
N GLN A 211 -3.81 1.24 7.34
CA GLN A 211 -5.04 2.02 7.31
C GLN A 211 -5.34 2.58 8.69
N LEU A 212 -5.51 3.90 8.78
CA LEU A 212 -5.71 4.60 10.05
C LEU A 212 -7.18 4.89 10.35
N SER A 213 -8.04 5.00 9.34
CA SER A 213 -9.46 5.28 9.54
C SER A 213 -10.34 4.08 9.22
N GLU A 214 -11.55 4.10 9.75
CA GLU A 214 -12.62 3.27 9.18
C GLU A 214 -12.90 3.72 7.73
N PRO A 215 -13.42 2.83 6.89
CA PRO A 215 -13.92 3.23 5.58
C PRO A 215 -15.01 4.28 5.69
N MET A 216 -14.88 5.36 4.93
CA MET A 216 -15.85 6.44 4.86
C MET A 216 -16.61 6.36 3.53
N GLN A 217 -17.94 6.55 3.58
CA GLN A 217 -18.77 6.70 2.39
C GLN A 217 -19.44 8.08 2.42
N CYS A 218 -19.17 8.90 1.42
CA CYS A 218 -19.89 10.16 1.25
C CYS A 218 -21.31 9.91 0.74
N GLY A 219 -22.25 10.74 1.21
CA GLY A 219 -23.62 10.78 0.69
C GLY A 219 -23.72 11.58 -0.60
N GLN A 220 -24.79 12.37 -0.73
CA GLN A 220 -25.03 13.25 -1.89
C GLN A 220 -24.11 14.48 -1.94
N SER A 221 -23.35 14.76 -0.87
CA SER A 221 -22.41 15.87 -0.76
C SER A 221 -21.00 15.38 -0.51
N SER A 222 -20.01 16.26 -0.68
CA SER A 222 -18.66 15.99 -0.21
C SER A 222 -18.64 15.72 1.31
N CYS A 223 -17.63 14.97 1.73
CA CYS A 223 -17.40 14.64 3.13
C CYS A 223 -15.90 14.54 3.40
N GLU A 224 -15.51 14.47 4.68
CA GLU A 224 -14.12 14.33 5.07
C GLU A 224 -13.97 13.30 6.19
N VAL A 225 -12.79 12.68 6.24
CA VAL A 225 -12.35 11.88 7.37
C VAL A 225 -11.06 12.48 7.88
N GLY A 226 -11.00 12.73 9.19
CA GLY A 226 -9.87 13.42 9.82
C GLY A 226 -9.42 12.79 11.14
N TYR A 227 -8.72 13.58 11.95
CA TYR A 227 -8.09 13.14 13.20
C TYR A 227 -9.06 12.48 14.20
N SER A 228 -10.32 12.92 14.27
CA SER A 228 -11.31 12.37 15.22
C SER A 228 -11.82 10.98 14.82
N GLN A 229 -11.60 10.58 13.57
CA GLN A 229 -12.07 9.31 12.98
C GLN A 229 -10.91 8.38 12.59
N ALA A 230 -9.67 8.87 12.67
CA ALA A 230 -8.45 8.09 12.49
C ALA A 230 -7.84 7.69 13.85
N ARG A 231 -7.31 6.45 13.91
CA ARG A 231 -6.64 5.89 15.10
C ARG A 231 -5.12 5.90 14.92
N SER A 232 -4.41 6.16 16.01
CA SER A 232 -2.97 5.87 16.10
C SER A 232 -2.78 4.39 16.40
N PHE A 233 -1.71 3.82 15.86
CA PHE A 233 -1.27 2.47 16.16
C PHE A 233 0.17 2.48 16.66
N THR A 234 0.44 1.67 17.67
CA THR A 234 1.81 1.34 18.06
C THR A 234 2.40 0.41 17.00
N VAL A 235 3.49 0.82 16.37
CA VAL A 235 4.26 0.02 15.42
C VAL A 235 5.55 -0.37 16.08
N GLY A 236 5.72 -1.67 16.33
CA GLY A 236 6.95 -2.25 16.85
C GLY A 236 7.89 -2.75 15.75
N TRP A 237 9.12 -3.04 16.14
CA TRP A 237 10.04 -3.83 15.33
C TRP A 237 9.48 -5.23 15.08
N THR A 238 9.86 -5.81 13.95
CA THR A 238 9.54 -7.21 13.59
C THR A 238 10.78 -7.88 13.02
N ALA A 239 10.77 -9.21 12.92
CA ALA A 239 11.87 -9.96 12.34
C ALA A 239 11.34 -11.16 11.54
N SER A 240 12.08 -11.52 10.50
CA SER A 240 11.76 -12.67 9.63
C SER A 240 12.01 -14.03 10.31
N LEU A 241 12.81 -14.05 11.38
CA LEU A 241 12.99 -15.18 12.29
C LEU A 241 12.91 -14.68 13.73
N SER A 242 12.78 -15.60 14.69
CA SER A 242 12.79 -15.28 16.12
C SER A 242 14.12 -14.66 16.54
N ALA A 243 14.09 -13.38 16.89
CA ALA A 243 15.23 -12.66 17.43
C ALA A 243 15.35 -12.90 18.94
N ALA A 244 16.58 -13.05 19.44
CA ALA A 244 16.82 -13.13 20.89
C ALA A 244 16.48 -11.81 21.60
N GLN A 245 16.79 -10.69 20.95
CA GLN A 245 16.46 -9.33 21.41
C GLN A 245 16.42 -8.35 20.23
N TRP A 246 15.78 -7.21 20.42
CA TRP A 246 15.93 -6.07 19.53
C TRP A 246 17.30 -5.42 19.71
N ILE A 247 17.90 -4.98 18.61
CA ILE A 247 19.11 -4.14 18.61
C ILE A 247 18.92 -3.04 17.58
N SER A 248 19.46 -1.83 17.81
CA SER A 248 19.42 -0.80 16.77
C SER A 248 20.38 -1.10 15.61
N GLY A 249 21.38 -1.96 15.82
CA GLY A 249 22.47 -2.14 14.88
C GLY A 249 23.24 -0.84 14.60
N GLY A 250 23.23 0.13 15.53
CA GLY A 250 23.83 1.44 15.27
C GLY A 250 23.10 2.29 14.22
N PHE A 251 21.93 1.85 13.73
CA PHE A 251 21.06 2.65 12.87
C PHE A 251 20.17 3.58 13.70
N SER A 252 19.69 4.65 13.07
CA SER A 252 18.73 5.59 13.67
C SER A 252 17.32 5.00 13.64
N VAL A 253 17.10 3.97 14.46
CA VAL A 253 15.84 3.21 14.55
C VAL A 253 15.34 3.13 15.99
N GLU A 254 14.05 2.86 16.13
CA GLU A 254 13.36 2.71 17.40
C GLU A 254 12.73 1.32 17.48
N SER A 255 12.56 0.80 18.70
CA SER A 255 11.87 -0.47 18.91
C SER A 255 10.37 -0.33 18.69
N THR A 256 9.80 0.85 18.96
CA THR A 256 8.38 1.15 18.80
C THR A 256 8.16 2.62 18.49
N ILE A 257 7.16 2.95 17.67
CA ILE A 257 6.67 4.32 17.42
C ILE A 257 5.14 4.35 17.35
N GLU A 258 4.54 5.52 17.54
CA GLU A 258 3.13 5.77 17.25
C GLU A 258 2.93 6.31 15.83
N THR A 259 1.97 5.78 15.09
CA THR A 259 1.66 6.30 13.75
C THR A 259 1.20 7.75 13.79
N GLY A 260 0.51 8.16 14.85
CA GLY A 260 -0.28 9.40 14.85
C GLY A 260 -1.51 9.28 13.95
N ASN A 261 -2.30 10.34 13.91
CA ASN A 261 -3.59 10.41 13.20
C ASN A 261 -3.87 11.79 12.59
N GLN A 262 -2.83 12.61 12.39
CA GLN A 262 -2.97 14.00 11.93
C GLN A 262 -2.95 14.08 10.40
N HIS A 263 -4.01 13.60 9.75
CA HIS A 263 -4.26 13.84 8.32
C HIS A 263 -5.76 13.90 8.04
N VAL A 264 -6.14 14.64 7.00
CA VAL A 264 -7.54 14.76 6.56
C VAL A 264 -7.62 14.36 5.09
N CYS A 265 -8.54 13.45 4.79
CA CYS A 265 -8.90 13.11 3.42
C CYS A 265 -10.27 13.69 3.10
N HIS A 266 -10.43 14.23 1.89
CA HIS A 266 -11.68 14.79 1.41
C HIS A 266 -12.24 13.93 0.28
N GLY A 267 -13.47 13.46 0.47
CA GLY A 267 -14.24 12.74 -0.54
C GLY A 267 -15.26 13.64 -1.23
N GLN A 268 -15.50 13.39 -2.50
CA GLN A 268 -16.61 13.93 -3.27
C GLN A 268 -17.90 13.14 -3.01
N ALA A 269 -19.03 13.62 -3.51
CA ALA A 269 -20.30 12.92 -3.40
C ALA A 269 -20.17 11.46 -3.87
N HIS A 270 -20.76 10.53 -3.11
CA HIS A 270 -20.79 9.09 -3.35
C HIS A 270 -19.46 8.33 -3.26
N GLU A 271 -18.34 9.01 -3.00
CA GLU A 271 -17.04 8.35 -2.90
C GLU A 271 -16.90 7.48 -1.65
N TYR A 272 -16.08 6.44 -1.78
CA TYR A 272 -15.69 5.54 -0.70
C TYR A 272 -14.17 5.62 -0.48
N PHE A 273 -13.70 5.92 0.72
CA PHE A 273 -12.28 6.24 0.95
C PHE A 273 -11.82 6.03 2.39
N ALA A 274 -10.50 5.99 2.61
CA ALA A 274 -9.87 5.89 3.92
C ALA A 274 -8.51 6.59 3.98
N ILE A 275 -8.08 6.96 5.20
CA ILE A 275 -6.71 7.44 5.48
C ILE A 275 -5.78 6.25 5.65
N TRP A 276 -4.64 6.32 4.98
CA TRP A 276 -3.52 5.42 5.16
C TRP A 276 -2.25 6.19 5.53
N LYS A 277 -1.30 5.47 6.11
CA LYS A 277 0.05 5.95 6.38
C LYS A 277 1.07 4.94 5.84
N ASN A 278 2.14 5.43 5.22
CA ASN A 278 3.36 4.64 5.04
C ASN A 278 4.31 5.02 6.20
N GLN A 279 4.40 4.15 7.18
CA GLN A 279 5.33 4.26 8.30
C GLN A 279 6.69 3.76 7.83
N ALA A 280 7.70 4.63 7.84
CA ALA A 280 9.01 4.25 7.36
C ALA A 280 9.69 3.25 8.32
N GLN A 281 10.15 2.12 7.76
CA GLN A 281 10.95 1.12 8.47
C GLN A 281 12.32 1.01 7.83
N THR A 282 13.31 0.73 8.67
CA THR A 282 14.62 0.28 8.24
C THR A 282 14.74 -1.20 8.49
N ALA A 283 15.14 -1.91 7.46
CA ALA A 283 15.40 -3.33 7.47
C ALA A 283 16.91 -3.56 7.49
N TYR A 284 17.39 -4.49 8.33
CA TYR A 284 18.80 -4.82 8.42
C TYR A 284 19.01 -6.27 8.84
N THR A 285 20.13 -6.83 8.41
CA THR A 285 20.50 -8.24 8.56
C THR A 285 21.22 -8.45 9.89
N VAL A 286 20.69 -9.38 10.66
CA VAL A 286 21.17 -9.74 11.99
C VAL A 286 21.24 -11.27 12.12
N GLN A 287 21.83 -11.73 13.22
CA GLN A 287 21.90 -13.13 13.59
C GLN A 287 21.82 -13.24 15.12
N ASN A 288 21.27 -14.34 15.62
CA ASN A 288 21.34 -14.62 17.05
C ASN A 288 22.79 -15.01 17.42
N ALA A 289 23.14 -14.83 18.69
CA ALA A 289 24.43 -15.20 19.25
C ALA A 289 24.26 -15.63 20.71
N LEU A 290 25.27 -16.34 21.21
CA LEU A 290 25.43 -16.62 22.62
C LEU A 290 26.62 -15.83 23.14
N TYR A 291 26.40 -15.04 24.18
CA TYR A 291 27.43 -14.29 24.86
C TYR A 291 27.95 -15.04 26.07
N ASN A 292 29.28 -15.09 26.20
CA ASN A 292 29.97 -15.56 27.38
C ASN A 292 31.03 -14.52 27.78
N ALA A 293 31.16 -14.21 29.07
CA ALA A 293 32.11 -13.20 29.53
C ALA A 293 33.57 -13.52 29.21
N CYS A 294 33.92 -14.80 29.01
CA CYS A 294 35.29 -15.26 28.84
C CYS A 294 35.63 -15.60 27.38
N THR A 295 34.65 -16.00 26.58
CA THR A 295 34.86 -16.35 25.16
C THR A 295 34.19 -15.38 24.19
N GLY A 296 33.47 -14.38 24.67
CA GLY A 296 32.83 -13.34 23.86
C GLY A 296 31.54 -13.81 23.18
N MET A 297 31.23 -13.18 22.04
CA MET A 297 30.04 -13.48 21.24
C MET A 297 30.29 -14.65 20.29
N HIS A 298 29.41 -15.64 20.32
CA HIS A 298 29.41 -16.79 19.42
C HIS A 298 28.14 -16.77 18.56
N PRO A 299 28.23 -16.47 17.26
CA PRO A 299 27.08 -16.47 16.36
C PRO A 299 26.36 -17.82 16.33
N SER A 300 25.04 -17.80 16.24
CA SER A 300 24.18 -18.99 16.29
C SER A 300 22.97 -18.85 15.36
N GLY A 301 22.67 -19.91 14.62
CA GLY A 301 21.52 -19.97 13.71
C GLY A 301 21.73 -19.24 12.39
N SER A 302 20.66 -19.10 11.60
CA SER A 302 20.68 -18.43 10.30
C SER A 302 20.60 -16.90 10.43
N HIS A 303 21.08 -16.19 9.41
CA HIS A 303 20.83 -14.75 9.29
C HIS A 303 19.33 -14.49 9.08
N PHE A 304 18.85 -13.36 9.56
CA PHE A 304 17.49 -12.89 9.34
C PHE A 304 17.44 -11.37 9.23
N VAL A 305 16.36 -10.88 8.63
CA VAL A 305 16.07 -9.45 8.53
C VAL A 305 15.23 -9.02 9.73
N MET A 306 15.66 -7.93 10.37
CA MET A 306 14.91 -7.18 11.37
C MET A 306 14.43 -5.88 10.73
N TRP A 307 13.13 -5.60 10.84
CA TRP A 307 12.51 -4.34 10.45
C TRP A 307 12.24 -3.53 11.69
N SER A 308 12.64 -2.26 11.71
CA SER A 308 12.38 -1.36 12.84
C SER A 308 11.94 0.01 12.33
N PRO A 309 10.99 0.66 13.02
CA PRO A 309 10.65 2.05 12.73
C PRO A 309 11.91 2.90 12.69
N ASN A 310 12.07 3.70 11.63
CA ASN A 310 13.15 4.68 11.65
C ASN A 310 12.79 5.87 12.56
N ARG A 311 13.80 6.46 13.18
CA ARG A 311 13.63 7.67 13.98
C ARG A 311 13.13 8.81 13.10
N ASP A 312 12.25 9.64 13.66
CA ASP A 312 11.60 10.77 12.99
C ASP A 312 10.68 10.40 11.80
N ASN A 313 10.39 9.12 11.56
CA ASN A 313 9.58 8.65 10.43
C ASN A 313 10.04 9.22 9.07
N ARG A 314 11.35 9.33 8.85
CA ARG A 314 11.90 9.90 7.62
C ARG A 314 11.50 9.07 6.41
N GLY A 315 10.84 9.71 5.43
CA GLY A 315 10.29 9.05 4.25
C GLY A 315 8.87 8.50 4.43
N GLY A 316 8.30 8.59 5.63
CA GLY A 316 6.92 8.23 5.88
C GLY A 316 5.98 9.42 5.72
N ASN A 317 4.77 9.15 5.23
CA ASN A 317 3.76 10.12 4.85
C ASN A 317 2.34 9.57 5.09
N TYR A 318 1.37 10.47 5.05
CA TYR A 318 -0.04 10.10 4.98
C TYR A 318 -0.53 10.19 3.55
N TYR A 319 -1.49 9.34 3.21
CA TYR A 319 -2.15 9.36 1.91
C TYR A 319 -3.60 8.88 2.04
N CYS A 320 -4.39 9.24 1.04
CA CYS A 320 -5.80 8.94 0.94
C CYS A 320 -6.00 7.90 -0.14
N VAL A 321 -6.75 6.85 0.18
CA VAL A 321 -7.10 5.77 -0.76
C VAL A 321 -8.59 5.84 -1.04
N TYR A 322 -8.97 5.83 -2.32
CA TYR A 322 -10.34 5.97 -2.78
C TYR A 322 -10.72 4.81 -3.71
N GLY A 323 -11.92 4.29 -3.48
CA GLY A 323 -12.54 3.19 -4.21
C GLY A 323 -12.64 1.91 -3.38
N ARG A 324 -13.79 1.26 -3.40
CA ARG A 324 -14.09 0.02 -2.65
C ARG A 324 -13.13 -1.12 -2.96
N GLN A 325 -12.55 -1.14 -4.16
CA GLN A 325 -11.54 -2.12 -4.56
C GLN A 325 -10.20 -1.93 -3.83
N TYR A 326 -9.90 -0.74 -3.29
CA TYR A 326 -8.63 -0.44 -2.62
C TYR A 326 -8.77 -0.26 -1.11
N VAL A 327 -9.86 0.31 -0.65
CA VAL A 327 -10.09 0.54 0.78
C VAL A 327 -10.20 -0.80 1.51
N ARG A 328 -9.59 -0.89 2.69
CA ARG A 328 -9.55 -2.08 3.56
C ARG A 328 -10.20 -1.76 4.90
N TRP A 329 -9.99 -2.59 5.93
CA TRP A 329 -10.46 -2.31 7.28
C TRP A 329 -9.43 -1.50 8.08
N ILE A 330 -9.89 -0.80 9.11
CA ILE A 330 -8.99 -0.07 9.99
C ILE A 330 -7.93 -1.01 10.61
N GLY A 331 -6.67 -0.59 10.61
CA GLY A 331 -5.55 -1.38 11.14
C GLY A 331 -4.99 -2.45 10.19
N ASP A 332 -5.67 -2.71 9.07
CA ASP A 332 -5.12 -3.52 7.98
C ASP A 332 -3.80 -2.92 7.50
N ARG A 333 -2.82 -3.79 7.28
CA ARG A 333 -1.45 -3.37 7.01
C ARG A 333 -0.66 -4.38 6.19
N TRP A 334 0.37 -3.88 5.53
CA TRP A 334 1.37 -4.69 4.86
C TRP A 334 2.75 -4.04 4.96
N LEU A 335 3.78 -4.86 5.10
CA LEU A 335 5.16 -4.43 5.04
C LEU A 335 5.67 -4.64 3.62
N ASP A 336 6.13 -3.58 2.97
CA ASP A 336 6.78 -3.69 1.68
C ASP A 336 8.20 -4.23 1.87
N THR A 337 8.38 -5.53 1.71
CA THR A 337 9.68 -6.22 1.90
C THR A 337 10.55 -6.23 0.66
N ALA A 338 10.13 -5.59 -0.44
CA ALA A 338 10.93 -5.61 -1.64
C ALA A 338 12.18 -4.72 -1.47
N PRO A 339 13.31 -5.08 -2.11
CA PRO A 339 14.61 -4.43 -1.86
C PRO A 339 14.73 -3.10 -2.61
N HIS A 340 13.78 -2.18 -2.39
CA HIS A 340 13.55 -1.04 -3.26
C HIS A 340 14.49 0.13 -3.02
N THR A 341 14.94 0.34 -1.78
CA THR A 341 15.75 1.52 -1.45
C THR A 341 16.88 1.13 -0.51
N PRO A 342 18.11 0.95 -1.03
CA PRO A 342 19.29 0.75 -0.20
C PRO A 342 19.51 1.94 0.73
N GLY A 343 19.98 1.65 1.95
CA GLY A 343 20.29 2.64 2.97
C GLY A 343 19.35 2.59 4.19
N GLY A 344 19.94 2.86 5.36
CA GLY A 344 19.20 3.28 6.55
C GLY A 344 18.93 4.78 6.51
N PRO A 345 18.05 5.33 7.36
CA PRO A 345 17.98 6.76 7.60
C PRO A 345 19.40 7.28 7.94
N PRO A 346 19.81 8.45 7.42
CA PRO A 346 21.09 9.05 7.77
C PRO A 346 21.16 9.45 9.25
#